data_AF-D4JA05-F1
#
_entry.id   AF-D4JA05-F1
#
_cell.length_a   1.000
_cell.length_b   1.000
_cell.length_c   1.000
_cell.angle_alpha   90.00
_cell.angle_beta   90.00
_cell.angle_gamma   90.00
#
_symmetry.space_group_name_H-M   'P 1'
#
loop_
_entity.id
_entity.type
_entity.pdbx_description
1 polymer ?
#
loop_
_entity_poly.entity_id
_entity_poly.type
_entity_poly.pdbx_seq_one_letter_code
_entity_poly.pdbx_strand_id
1 'polypeptide(L)'
;MVSRKEAITVKLNQVTEDVLKVIDSYGFKQEGAYNLRLNGMAVCHGDSRHIAIVKKTDLPGIDIRISSEAQNEQVHIPVVMSEPGLDVVYNDFYVEDGADVTIVAGCGIHGEGCSETRHDGIHTFHVGKNANVKYVENHYAEGNGTGGKILNPVTKIYVGENSVFTLETTQIKGVDSTKRETFVELGPNAKLYVTEKLMTHDAQHAISNMEVKLNGEGSSARIISRSVAKGTSNQIFHPKAIGNNACHAHVQCDSIIMDKASISSIPEINANHIDAQIIHEAAIGRINDEQLIKLRTFGMSEEEAEAVIIENFLN
;
A
#
# COMPACT_ATOMS: atom_id res chain seq x y z
N MET A 1 1.57 23.31 -26.21
CA MET A 1 1.44 21.99 -26.88
C MET A 1 2.63 21.15 -26.48
N VAL A 2 2.48 20.36 -25.42
CA VAL A 2 3.49 19.34 -25.08
C VAL A 2 3.33 18.21 -26.07
N SER A 3 4.40 17.88 -26.79
CA SER A 3 4.45 16.76 -27.73
C SER A 3 4.10 15.46 -27.01
N ARG A 4 2.92 14.89 -27.29
CA ARG A 4 2.54 13.56 -26.82
C ARG A 4 3.54 12.56 -27.38
N LYS A 5 4.30 11.87 -26.51
CA LYS A 5 5.08 10.71 -26.92
C LYS A 5 4.09 9.56 -27.18
N GLU A 6 4.28 8.83 -28.28
CA GLU A 6 3.48 7.64 -28.58
C GLU A 6 3.58 6.63 -27.42
N ALA A 7 2.44 6.08 -27.02
CA ALA A 7 2.37 5.04 -26.00
C ALA A 7 3.18 3.82 -26.48
N ILE A 8 4.15 3.39 -25.69
CA ILE A 8 4.94 2.19 -26.00
C ILE A 8 4.14 1.00 -25.49
N THR A 9 3.51 0.24 -26.38
CA THR A 9 2.82 -1.01 -26.00
C THR A 9 3.78 -2.19 -26.11
N VAL A 10 3.89 -2.99 -25.06
CA VAL A 10 4.77 -4.18 -25.02
C VAL A 10 3.95 -5.43 -24.79
N LYS A 11 4.28 -6.51 -25.51
CA LYS A 11 3.74 -7.84 -25.24
C LYS A 11 4.41 -8.40 -23.97
N LEU A 12 3.61 -8.63 -22.94
CA LEU A 12 4.09 -9.16 -21.66
C LEU A 12 4.22 -10.68 -21.72
N ASN A 13 5.10 -11.25 -20.89
CA ASN A 13 5.17 -12.70 -20.72
C ASN A 13 4.09 -13.17 -19.72
N GLN A 14 3.80 -14.46 -19.72
CA GLN A 14 2.72 -15.04 -18.91
C GLN A 14 2.91 -14.78 -17.41
N VAL A 15 4.14 -14.92 -16.91
CA VAL A 15 4.49 -14.67 -15.50
C VAL A 15 4.14 -13.24 -15.09
N THR A 16 4.51 -12.26 -15.91
CA THR A 16 4.22 -10.85 -15.66
C THR A 16 2.71 -10.59 -15.64
N GLU A 17 1.97 -11.16 -16.60
CA GLU A 17 0.51 -11.01 -16.66
C GLU A 17 -0.19 -11.60 -15.43
N ASP A 18 0.26 -12.77 -14.96
CA ASP A 18 -0.36 -13.44 -13.81
C ASP A 18 -0.09 -12.71 -12.51
N VAL A 19 1.13 -12.20 -12.32
CA VAL A 19 1.47 -11.33 -11.19
C VAL A 19 0.66 -10.03 -11.23
N LEU A 20 0.52 -9.41 -12.41
CA LEU A 20 -0.26 -8.16 -12.58
C LEU A 20 -1.73 -8.33 -12.21
N LYS A 21 -2.35 -9.47 -12.52
CA LYS A 21 -3.74 -9.77 -12.13
C LYS A 21 -3.95 -9.80 -10.61
N VAL A 22 -2.90 -10.08 -9.85
CA VAL A 22 -2.96 -10.14 -8.38
C VAL A 22 -2.70 -8.76 -7.76
N ILE A 23 -1.73 -8.01 -8.28
CA ILE A 23 -1.29 -6.75 -7.65
C ILE A 23 -2.08 -5.52 -8.14
N ASP A 24 -2.72 -5.56 -9.31
CA ASP A 24 -3.54 -4.46 -9.80
C ASP A 24 -5.03 -4.79 -9.64
N SER A 25 -5.62 -4.35 -8.52
CA SER A 25 -7.02 -4.63 -8.17
C SER A 25 -8.04 -3.95 -9.09
N TYR A 26 -7.63 -2.95 -9.87
CA TYR A 26 -8.46 -2.24 -10.84
C TYR A 26 -8.31 -2.83 -12.26
N GLY A 27 -7.38 -3.78 -12.43
CA GLY A 27 -7.11 -4.45 -13.69
C GLY A 27 -6.22 -3.60 -14.59
N PHE A 28 -4.92 -3.89 -14.55
CA PHE A 28 -3.93 -3.17 -15.35
C PHE A 28 -4.24 -3.24 -16.85
N LYS A 29 -4.21 -2.08 -17.51
CA LYS A 29 -4.26 -1.95 -18.97
C LYS A 29 -3.21 -0.95 -19.42
N GLN A 30 -2.66 -1.17 -20.62
CA GLN A 30 -1.76 -0.21 -21.28
C GLN A 30 -2.59 0.91 -21.94
N GLU A 31 -3.46 1.55 -21.16
CA GLU A 31 -4.38 2.61 -21.57
C GLU A 31 -4.41 3.72 -20.51
N GLY A 32 -4.48 4.99 -20.94
CA GLY A 32 -4.46 6.13 -20.03
C GLY A 32 -3.08 6.40 -19.44
N ALA A 33 -3.05 6.85 -18.18
CA ALA A 33 -1.81 7.11 -17.47
C ALA A 33 -1.29 5.81 -16.84
N TYR A 34 -0.12 5.34 -17.27
CA TYR A 34 0.49 4.16 -16.69
C TYR A 34 2.01 4.14 -16.84
N ASN A 35 2.69 3.40 -15.97
CA ASN A 35 4.12 3.12 -16.07
C ASN A 35 4.45 1.76 -15.44
N LEU A 36 4.64 0.74 -16.27
CA LEU A 36 5.04 -0.60 -15.82
C LEU A 36 6.55 -0.69 -15.74
N ARG A 37 7.05 -1.19 -14.60
CA ARG A 37 8.48 -1.54 -14.43
C ARG A 37 8.65 -3.05 -14.36
N LEU A 38 9.62 -3.56 -15.12
CA LEU A 38 10.06 -4.95 -15.04
C LEU A 38 11.54 -5.00 -14.70
N ASN A 39 11.91 -5.75 -13.67
CA ASN A 39 13.31 -6.00 -13.27
C ASN A 39 14.15 -4.70 -13.18
N GLY A 40 13.59 -3.66 -12.59
CA GLY A 40 14.23 -2.35 -12.42
C GLY A 40 14.24 -1.41 -13.64
N MET A 41 13.59 -1.80 -14.74
CA MET A 41 13.48 -0.98 -15.95
C MET A 41 12.03 -0.62 -16.27
N ALA A 42 11.77 0.64 -16.64
CA ALA A 42 10.48 1.03 -17.20
C ALA A 42 10.33 0.44 -18.61
N VAL A 43 9.32 -0.40 -18.83
CA VAL A 43 9.13 -1.12 -20.11
C VAL A 43 8.01 -0.54 -20.97
N CYS A 44 6.97 0.01 -20.35
CA CYS A 44 5.93 0.72 -21.05
C CYS A 44 5.41 1.87 -20.19
N HIS A 45 5.06 2.96 -20.86
CA HIS A 45 4.49 4.14 -20.23
C HIS A 45 3.46 4.79 -21.15
N GLY A 46 2.49 5.46 -20.54
CA GLY A 46 1.46 6.23 -21.21
C GLY A 46 1.05 7.42 -20.33
N ASP A 47 0.69 8.51 -20.97
CA ASP A 47 0.11 9.69 -20.33
C ASP A 47 -1.41 9.69 -20.59
N SER A 48 -2.19 10.30 -19.68
CA SER A 48 -3.60 10.60 -19.94
C SER A 48 -3.78 12.04 -20.43
N ARG A 49 -5.04 12.49 -20.50
CA ARG A 49 -5.34 13.89 -20.84
C ARG A 49 -4.85 14.87 -19.78
N HIS A 50 -4.95 14.51 -18.50
CA HIS A 50 -4.66 15.40 -17.38
C HIS A 50 -3.55 14.87 -16.45
N ILE A 51 -2.96 13.71 -16.77
CA ILE A 51 -1.86 13.11 -16.03
C ILE A 51 -0.66 12.93 -16.95
N ALA A 52 0.47 13.55 -16.59
CA ALA A 52 1.72 13.44 -17.32
C ALA A 52 2.78 12.74 -16.48
N ILE A 53 3.45 11.74 -17.06
CA ILE A 53 4.51 10.98 -16.40
C ILE A 53 5.86 11.37 -17.00
N VAL A 54 6.72 11.94 -16.17
CA VAL A 54 8.02 12.48 -16.58
C VAL A 54 9.13 11.70 -15.88
N LYS A 55 10.14 11.24 -16.62
CA LYS A 55 11.29 10.58 -16.02
C LYS A 55 12.13 11.58 -15.21
N LYS A 56 12.47 11.22 -13.97
CA LYS A 56 13.36 11.99 -13.11
C LYS A 56 14.78 12.06 -13.70
N THR A 57 15.47 13.16 -13.44
CA THR A 57 16.85 13.38 -13.90
C THR A 57 17.90 13.20 -12.82
N ASP A 58 17.48 13.26 -11.56
CA ASP A 58 18.31 13.23 -10.36
C ASP A 58 18.34 11.85 -9.69
N LEU A 59 17.22 11.14 -9.68
CA LEU A 59 17.05 9.82 -9.07
C LEU A 59 16.37 8.84 -10.04
N PRO A 60 16.53 7.52 -9.85
CA PRO A 60 15.78 6.53 -10.62
C PRO A 60 14.28 6.66 -10.33
N GLY A 61 13.45 6.91 -11.35
CA GLY A 61 12.00 6.91 -11.22
C GLY A 61 11.31 8.00 -12.01
N ILE A 62 10.12 8.41 -11.57
CA ILE A 62 9.22 9.29 -12.33
C ILE A 62 8.56 10.36 -11.46
N ASP A 63 8.36 11.53 -12.04
CA ASP A 63 7.47 12.58 -11.54
C ASP A 63 6.12 12.44 -12.26
N ILE A 64 5.05 12.32 -11.49
CA ILE A 64 3.69 12.15 -11.99
C ILE A 64 2.94 13.43 -11.68
N ARG A 65 2.60 14.19 -12.72
CA ARG A 65 1.94 15.50 -12.60
C ARG A 65 0.46 15.34 -12.95
N ILE A 66 -0.40 15.61 -11.99
CA ILE A 66 -1.84 15.43 -12.09
C ILE A 66 -2.47 16.83 -12.04
N SER A 67 -3.09 17.22 -13.16
CA SER A 67 -3.73 18.53 -13.33
C SER A 67 -5.01 18.64 -12.49
N SER A 68 -5.34 19.87 -12.12
CA SER A 68 -6.61 20.27 -11.47
C SER A 68 -7.86 19.86 -12.27
N GLU A 69 -7.73 19.66 -13.59
CA GLU A 69 -8.80 19.17 -14.46
C GLU A 69 -9.02 17.65 -14.38
N ALA A 70 -8.13 16.90 -13.71
CA ALA A 70 -8.29 15.45 -13.54
C ALA A 70 -9.49 15.17 -12.64
N GLN A 71 -10.45 14.39 -13.14
CA GLN A 71 -11.68 14.04 -12.44
C GLN A 71 -11.98 12.55 -12.59
N ASN A 72 -11.88 11.80 -11.49
CA ASN A 72 -12.02 10.34 -11.46
C ASN A 72 -11.06 9.61 -12.42
N GLU A 73 -9.88 10.19 -12.67
CA GLU A 73 -8.86 9.55 -13.51
C GLU A 73 -8.02 8.55 -12.71
N GLN A 74 -7.44 7.60 -13.43
CA GLN A 74 -6.61 6.55 -12.85
C GLN A 74 -5.19 6.64 -13.39
N VAL A 75 -4.22 6.36 -12.52
CA VAL A 75 -2.83 6.13 -12.91
C VAL A 75 -2.32 4.82 -12.33
N HIS A 76 -1.76 3.98 -13.18
CA HIS A 76 -1.28 2.64 -12.81
C HIS A 76 0.25 2.58 -12.86
N ILE A 77 0.90 2.24 -11.76
CA ILE A 77 2.36 2.15 -11.69
C ILE A 77 2.84 0.79 -11.12
N PRO A 78 2.48 -0.34 -11.75
CA PRO A 78 2.89 -1.64 -11.27
C PRO A 78 4.38 -1.93 -11.51
N VAL A 79 4.95 -2.77 -10.65
CA VAL A 79 6.30 -3.30 -10.74
C VAL A 79 6.25 -4.82 -10.65
N VAL A 80 6.95 -5.50 -11.55
CA VAL A 80 7.16 -6.95 -11.46
C VAL A 80 8.65 -7.26 -11.51
N MET A 81 9.13 -7.97 -10.50
CA MET A 81 10.48 -8.52 -10.41
C MET A 81 10.41 -10.02 -10.65
N SER A 82 10.94 -10.49 -11.77
CA SER A 82 11.06 -11.91 -12.15
C SER A 82 12.52 -12.40 -12.15
N GLU A 83 13.46 -11.46 -12.07
CA GLU A 83 14.89 -11.74 -11.99
C GLU A 83 15.45 -11.26 -10.66
N PRO A 84 16.43 -11.98 -10.09
CA PRO A 84 17.13 -11.54 -8.88
C PRO A 84 17.83 -10.19 -9.08
N GLY A 85 17.86 -9.40 -8.01
CA GLY A 85 18.43 -8.06 -8.04
C GLY A 85 17.71 -7.11 -7.11
N LEU A 86 18.22 -5.87 -7.09
CA LEU A 86 17.67 -4.76 -6.31
C LEU A 86 17.10 -3.72 -7.27
N ASP A 87 15.81 -3.43 -7.15
CA ASP A 87 15.17 -2.25 -7.75
C ASP A 87 14.90 -1.20 -6.67
N VAL A 88 15.44 0.00 -6.85
CA VAL A 88 15.12 1.17 -6.02
C VAL A 88 14.56 2.25 -6.93
N VAL A 89 13.34 2.70 -6.65
CA VAL A 89 12.65 3.68 -7.50
C VAL A 89 11.97 4.76 -6.68
N TYR A 90 12.06 6.00 -7.15
CA TYR A 90 11.51 7.21 -6.54
C TYR A 90 10.40 7.76 -7.43
N ASN A 91 9.17 7.73 -6.94
CA ASN A 91 7.99 8.19 -7.65
C ASN A 91 7.38 9.36 -6.88
N ASP A 92 7.43 10.56 -7.46
CA ASP A 92 6.87 11.76 -6.83
C ASP A 92 5.58 12.15 -7.55
N PHE A 93 4.49 12.26 -6.81
CA PHE A 93 3.17 12.63 -7.30
C PHE A 93 2.89 14.08 -6.92
N TYR A 94 2.64 14.91 -7.93
CA TYR A 94 2.24 16.30 -7.76
C TYR A 94 0.78 16.42 -8.19
N VAL A 95 -0.11 16.51 -7.21
CA VAL A 95 -1.56 16.62 -7.42
C VAL A 95 -1.96 18.08 -7.24
N GLU A 96 -2.43 18.71 -8.31
CA GLU A 96 -2.90 20.10 -8.27
C GLU A 96 -4.22 20.25 -7.48
N ASP A 97 -4.52 21.50 -7.12
CA ASP A 97 -5.73 21.85 -6.39
C ASP A 97 -7.00 21.37 -7.11
N GLY A 98 -7.95 20.78 -6.38
CA GLY A 98 -9.24 20.34 -6.90
C GLY A 98 -9.25 19.05 -7.73
N ALA A 99 -8.09 18.42 -7.93
CA ALA A 99 -8.00 17.16 -8.67
C ALA A 99 -8.68 15.99 -7.93
N ASP A 100 -9.32 15.10 -8.66
CA ASP A 100 -9.86 13.82 -8.16
C ASP A 100 -9.21 12.67 -8.95
N VAL A 101 -8.41 11.85 -8.26
CA VAL A 101 -7.56 10.83 -8.89
C VAL A 101 -7.45 9.57 -8.04
N THR A 102 -7.43 8.41 -8.70
CA THR A 102 -7.06 7.13 -8.11
C THR A 102 -5.70 6.67 -8.65
N ILE A 103 -4.79 6.34 -7.74
CA ILE A 103 -3.42 5.92 -8.02
C ILE A 103 -3.33 4.46 -7.60
N VAL A 104 -2.98 3.58 -8.52
CA VAL A 104 -2.87 2.14 -8.29
C VAL A 104 -1.41 1.73 -8.45
N ALA A 105 -0.79 1.32 -7.36
CA ALA A 105 0.53 0.72 -7.34
C ALA A 105 0.44 -0.76 -6.94
N GLY A 106 1.33 -1.55 -7.51
CA GLY A 106 1.46 -2.94 -7.16
C GLY A 106 2.91 -3.36 -7.28
N CYS A 107 3.44 -4.05 -6.27
CA CYS A 107 4.78 -4.64 -6.34
C CYS A 107 4.67 -6.16 -6.28
N GLY A 108 5.08 -6.82 -7.36
CA GLY A 108 5.06 -8.25 -7.51
C GLY A 108 6.46 -8.83 -7.62
N ILE A 109 6.76 -9.91 -6.90
CA ILE A 109 7.99 -10.69 -7.07
C ILE A 109 7.64 -12.12 -7.50
N HIS A 110 8.22 -12.59 -8.60
CA HIS A 110 8.23 -14.00 -9.00
C HIS A 110 9.67 -14.52 -8.90
N GLY A 111 10.00 -15.15 -7.77
CA GLY A 111 11.35 -15.61 -7.46
C GLY A 111 11.52 -17.13 -7.61
N GLU A 112 12.17 -17.57 -8.69
CA GLU A 112 12.51 -18.99 -8.89
C GLU A 112 13.97 -19.35 -8.51
N GLY A 113 14.81 -18.33 -8.31
CA GLY A 113 16.23 -18.50 -8.04
C GLY A 113 16.58 -18.71 -6.56
N CYS A 114 17.89 -18.89 -6.31
CA CYS A 114 18.46 -18.91 -4.95
C CYS A 114 18.98 -17.54 -4.49
N SER A 115 18.96 -16.54 -5.37
CA SER A 115 19.44 -15.18 -5.09
C SER A 115 18.29 -14.27 -4.67
N GLU A 116 18.60 -13.30 -3.81
CA GLU A 116 17.63 -12.31 -3.34
C GLU A 116 17.03 -11.49 -4.49
N THR A 117 15.72 -11.28 -4.42
CA THR A 117 14.97 -10.36 -5.27
C THR A 117 14.33 -9.31 -4.37
N ARG A 118 14.65 -8.05 -4.62
CA ARG A 118 14.25 -6.95 -3.75
C ARG A 118 13.74 -5.77 -4.56
N HIS A 119 12.64 -5.19 -4.08
CA HIS A 119 12.13 -3.92 -4.59
C HIS A 119 11.83 -2.95 -3.45
N ASP A 120 12.43 -1.77 -3.55
CA ASP A 120 12.23 -0.65 -2.64
C ASP A 120 11.58 0.49 -3.44
N GLY A 121 10.26 0.60 -3.33
CA GLY A 121 9.47 1.68 -3.94
C GLY A 121 9.32 2.84 -2.98
N ILE A 122 9.84 4.01 -3.35
CA ILE A 122 9.71 5.26 -2.59
C ILE A 122 8.69 6.14 -3.29
N HIS A 123 7.55 6.37 -2.65
CA HIS A 123 6.46 7.18 -3.17
C HIS A 123 6.29 8.45 -2.33
N THR A 124 6.39 9.63 -2.96
CA THR A 124 6.14 10.93 -2.31
C THR A 124 4.91 11.58 -2.92
N PHE A 125 3.91 11.91 -2.12
CA PHE A 125 2.69 12.58 -2.56
C PHE A 125 2.67 14.02 -2.07
N HIS A 126 2.58 14.96 -3.00
CA HIS A 126 2.36 16.37 -2.75
C HIS A 126 0.95 16.72 -3.23
N VAL A 127 0.01 16.81 -2.29
CA VAL A 127 -1.41 17.01 -2.60
C VAL A 127 -1.80 18.46 -2.38
N GLY A 128 -2.32 19.10 -3.42
CA GLY A 128 -2.88 20.44 -3.40
C GLY A 128 -4.12 20.56 -2.52
N LYS A 129 -4.79 21.72 -2.59
CA LYS A 129 -5.99 22.04 -1.83
C LYS A 129 -7.25 21.47 -2.47
N ASN A 130 -8.23 21.11 -1.66
CA ASN A 130 -9.54 20.60 -2.11
C ASN A 130 -9.44 19.38 -3.06
N ALA A 131 -8.35 18.63 -3.02
CA ALA A 131 -8.12 17.48 -3.87
C ALA A 131 -8.64 16.20 -3.18
N ASN A 132 -9.02 15.21 -3.98
CA ASN A 132 -9.44 13.89 -3.54
C ASN A 132 -8.52 12.84 -4.16
N VAL A 133 -7.69 12.19 -3.33
CA VAL A 133 -6.72 11.21 -3.79
C VAL A 133 -6.99 9.87 -3.14
N LYS A 134 -7.17 8.83 -3.96
CA LYS A 134 -7.16 7.44 -3.51
C LYS A 134 -5.87 6.79 -3.96
N TYR A 135 -5.06 6.28 -3.05
CA TYR A 135 -3.87 5.48 -3.34
C TYR A 135 -4.09 4.04 -2.89
N VAL A 136 -3.96 3.11 -3.82
CA VAL A 136 -4.07 1.66 -3.59
C VAL A 136 -2.72 1.02 -3.86
N GLU A 137 -2.21 0.27 -2.90
CA GLU A 137 -0.91 -0.39 -2.98
C GLU A 137 -1.02 -1.87 -2.60
N ASN A 138 -0.68 -2.77 -3.52
CA ASN A 138 -0.70 -4.21 -3.25
C ASN A 138 0.70 -4.83 -3.37
N HIS A 139 1.05 -5.68 -2.42
CA HIS A 139 2.30 -6.42 -2.39
C HIS A 139 2.05 -7.91 -2.47
N TYR A 140 2.74 -8.55 -3.41
CA TYR A 140 2.60 -9.97 -3.69
C TYR A 140 3.94 -10.56 -4.04
N ALA A 141 4.20 -11.77 -3.56
CA ALA A 141 5.32 -12.53 -4.04
C ALA A 141 4.96 -14.01 -4.18
N GLU A 142 5.62 -14.66 -5.14
CA GLU A 142 5.48 -16.07 -5.44
C GLU A 142 6.79 -16.65 -5.98
N GLY A 143 6.76 -17.95 -6.28
CA GLY A 143 7.90 -18.70 -6.79
C GLY A 143 8.44 -19.69 -5.76
N ASN A 144 9.05 -20.77 -6.27
CA ASN A 144 9.58 -21.88 -5.48
C ASN A 144 11.07 -21.73 -5.15
N GLY A 145 11.65 -20.56 -5.46
CA GLY A 145 13.05 -20.26 -5.19
C GLY A 145 13.34 -20.13 -3.69
N THR A 146 14.59 -20.36 -3.33
CA THR A 146 15.09 -20.17 -1.96
C THR A 146 15.63 -18.77 -1.70
N GLY A 147 15.73 -17.94 -2.74
CA GLY A 147 16.12 -16.54 -2.63
C GLY A 147 15.06 -15.72 -1.88
N GLY A 148 15.51 -14.77 -1.07
CA GLY A 148 14.61 -13.88 -0.33
C GLY A 148 13.80 -12.98 -1.27
N LYS A 149 12.50 -12.86 -1.01
CA LYS A 149 11.56 -11.98 -1.72
C LYS A 149 11.23 -10.81 -0.81
N ILE A 150 11.91 -9.68 -1.03
CA ILE A 150 11.92 -8.54 -0.10
C ILE A 150 11.23 -7.32 -0.71
N LEU A 151 10.31 -6.71 0.02
CA LEU A 151 9.64 -5.46 -0.39
C LEU A 151 9.71 -4.42 0.73
N ASN A 152 10.42 -3.30 0.52
CA ASN A 152 10.52 -2.23 1.52
C ASN A 152 9.94 -0.91 0.99
N PRO A 153 8.61 -0.77 0.97
CA PRO A 153 7.95 0.44 0.50
C PRO A 153 8.17 1.59 1.49
N VAL A 154 8.40 2.79 0.95
CA VAL A 154 8.44 4.04 1.71
C VAL A 154 7.43 5.01 1.12
N THR A 155 6.46 5.43 1.91
CA THR A 155 5.37 6.30 1.46
C THR A 155 5.39 7.58 2.28
N LYS A 156 5.54 8.72 1.62
CA LYS A 156 5.50 10.05 2.23
C LYS A 156 4.34 10.84 1.66
N ILE A 157 3.45 11.33 2.48
CA ILE A 157 2.20 11.97 2.05
C ILE A 157 2.08 13.34 2.71
N TYR A 158 1.98 14.38 1.90
CA TYR A 158 1.73 15.75 2.34
C TYR A 158 0.36 16.18 1.81
N VAL A 159 -0.63 16.28 2.70
CA VAL A 159 -2.03 16.55 2.33
C VAL A 159 -2.37 18.02 2.51
N GLY A 160 -2.75 18.69 1.42
CA GLY A 160 -3.15 20.08 1.40
C GLY A 160 -4.48 20.36 2.12
N GLU A 161 -4.77 21.66 2.25
CA GLU A 161 -5.96 22.17 2.92
C GLU A 161 -7.27 21.65 2.30
N ASN A 162 -8.23 21.25 3.14
CA ASN A 162 -9.54 20.71 2.74
C ASN A 162 -9.47 19.48 1.79
N SER A 163 -8.32 18.82 1.70
CA SER A 163 -8.13 17.66 0.83
C SER A 163 -8.40 16.34 1.56
N VAL A 164 -8.74 15.31 0.78
CA VAL A 164 -8.97 13.96 1.27
C VAL A 164 -7.93 13.03 0.67
N PHE A 165 -7.28 12.24 1.52
CA PHE A 165 -6.38 11.17 1.11
C PHE A 165 -6.88 9.83 1.64
N THR A 166 -7.10 8.87 0.75
CA THR A 166 -7.48 7.49 1.09
C THR A 166 -6.33 6.57 0.71
N LEU A 167 -5.70 5.94 1.70
CA LEU A 167 -4.64 4.95 1.55
C LEU A 167 -5.20 3.55 1.80
N GLU A 168 -5.16 2.69 0.79
CA GLU A 168 -5.46 1.27 0.91
C GLU A 168 -4.19 0.49 0.60
N THR A 169 -3.65 -0.22 1.60
CA THR A 169 -2.41 -0.97 1.41
C THR A 169 -2.55 -2.41 1.85
N THR A 170 -2.18 -3.35 0.99
CA THR A 170 -2.40 -4.79 1.20
C THR A 170 -1.11 -5.56 0.96
N GLN A 171 -0.65 -6.34 1.94
CA GLN A 171 0.28 -7.43 1.68
C GLN A 171 -0.49 -8.72 1.56
N ILE A 172 -0.57 -9.25 0.33
CA ILE A 172 -1.44 -10.35 -0.04
C ILE A 172 -0.88 -11.68 0.49
N LYS A 173 0.33 -12.06 0.04
CA LYS A 173 1.05 -13.28 0.49
C LYS A 173 2.47 -13.33 -0.08
N GLY A 174 3.28 -14.23 0.47
CA GLY A 174 4.54 -14.70 -0.11
C GLY A 174 5.76 -13.80 0.03
N VAL A 175 5.62 -12.64 0.68
CA VAL A 175 6.74 -11.70 0.91
C VAL A 175 7.54 -12.16 2.12
N ASP A 176 8.81 -12.54 1.92
CA ASP A 176 9.66 -13.12 2.97
C ASP A 176 10.01 -12.09 4.04
N SER A 177 10.29 -10.85 3.62
CA SER A 177 10.56 -9.74 4.52
C SER A 177 10.03 -8.42 3.98
N THR A 178 9.37 -7.65 4.84
CA THR A 178 9.02 -6.26 4.55
C THR A 178 9.35 -5.35 5.72
N LYS A 179 9.87 -4.17 5.39
CA LYS A 179 9.88 -3.02 6.28
C LYS A 179 9.23 -1.84 5.58
N ARG A 180 7.98 -1.56 5.95
CA ARG A 180 7.19 -0.45 5.45
C ARG A 180 7.37 0.77 6.33
N GLU A 181 7.60 1.91 5.71
CA GLU A 181 7.67 3.21 6.36
C GLU A 181 6.63 4.14 5.74
N THR A 182 5.66 4.60 6.51
CA THR A 182 4.64 5.56 6.07
C THR A 182 4.71 6.84 6.91
N PHE A 183 4.82 7.98 6.24
CA PHE A 183 4.83 9.30 6.87
C PHE A 183 3.72 10.14 6.26
N VAL A 184 2.86 10.73 7.09
CA VAL A 184 1.77 11.58 6.65
C VAL A 184 1.76 12.90 7.42
N GLU A 185 1.62 14.00 6.71
CA GLU A 185 1.37 15.32 7.28
C GLU A 185 0.07 15.91 6.74
N LEU A 186 -0.83 16.30 7.64
CA LEU A 186 -2.15 16.83 7.30
C LEU A 186 -2.22 18.35 7.49
N GLY A 187 -2.61 19.05 6.44
CA GLY A 187 -2.96 20.47 6.46
C GLY A 187 -4.35 20.75 7.07
N PRO A 188 -4.78 22.02 7.14
CA PRO A 188 -6.05 22.38 7.78
C PRO A 188 -7.25 21.72 7.10
N ASN A 189 -8.18 21.20 7.91
CA ASN A 189 -9.37 20.45 7.49
C ASN A 189 -9.09 19.23 6.58
N ALA A 190 -7.83 18.80 6.45
CA ALA A 190 -7.47 17.64 5.64
C ALA A 190 -7.95 16.34 6.32
N LYS A 191 -8.36 15.36 5.52
CA LYS A 191 -8.86 14.08 5.99
C LYS A 191 -8.02 12.94 5.47
N LEU A 192 -7.67 12.02 6.36
CA LEU A 192 -6.96 10.80 6.05
C LEU A 192 -7.80 9.58 6.38
N TYR A 193 -7.94 8.67 5.42
CA TYR A 193 -8.50 7.34 5.63
C TYR A 193 -7.44 6.31 5.28
N VAL A 194 -7.08 5.44 6.22
CA VAL A 194 -6.12 4.36 5.99
C VAL A 194 -6.80 3.03 6.26
N THR A 195 -6.65 2.11 5.32
CA THR A 195 -6.96 0.69 5.48
C THR A 195 -5.70 -0.09 5.15
N GLU A 196 -5.08 -0.69 6.16
CA GLU A 196 -3.96 -1.62 6.01
C GLU A 196 -4.45 -3.06 6.20
N LYS A 197 -4.04 -3.94 5.28
CA LYS A 197 -4.28 -5.38 5.32
C LYS A 197 -2.93 -6.08 5.25
N LEU A 198 -2.61 -6.94 6.22
CA LEU A 198 -1.30 -7.58 6.30
C LEU A 198 -1.42 -9.08 6.58
N MET A 199 -1.05 -9.91 5.60
CA MET A 199 -0.93 -11.36 5.78
C MET A 199 0.54 -11.79 5.81
N THR A 200 0.90 -12.61 6.80
CA THR A 200 2.18 -13.34 6.82
C THR A 200 1.97 -14.82 7.13
N HIS A 201 2.77 -15.68 6.51
CA HIS A 201 2.78 -17.12 6.73
C HIS A 201 4.22 -17.65 6.82
N ASP A 202 4.38 -18.95 7.09
CA ASP A 202 5.69 -19.60 7.20
C ASP A 202 6.66 -18.86 8.13
N ALA A 203 7.87 -18.52 7.67
CA ALA A 203 8.88 -17.79 8.44
C ALA A 203 8.98 -16.30 8.04
N GLN A 204 7.91 -15.74 7.47
CA GLN A 204 7.90 -14.36 6.99
C GLN A 204 8.01 -13.33 8.13
N HIS A 205 8.60 -12.18 7.83
CA HIS A 205 8.72 -11.07 8.76
C HIS A 205 8.19 -9.76 8.18
N ALA A 206 7.34 -9.07 8.91
CA ALA A 206 6.78 -7.79 8.50
C ALA A 206 6.89 -6.74 9.61
N ILE A 207 7.46 -5.59 9.27
CA ILE A 207 7.43 -4.37 10.09
C ILE A 207 6.67 -3.31 9.31
N SER A 208 5.62 -2.74 9.90
CA SER A 208 4.91 -1.58 9.35
C SER A 208 4.95 -0.43 10.35
N ASN A 209 5.66 0.63 9.97
CA ASN A 209 5.75 1.87 10.72
C ASN A 209 4.88 2.93 10.04
N MET A 210 4.02 3.60 10.82
CA MET A 210 3.13 4.64 10.29
C MET A 210 3.10 5.85 11.22
N GLU A 211 3.72 6.95 10.81
CA GLU A 211 3.67 8.23 11.52
C GLU A 211 2.72 9.20 10.82
N VAL A 212 1.68 9.64 11.53
CA VAL A 212 0.69 10.61 11.05
C VAL A 212 0.72 11.86 11.93
N LYS A 213 1.04 13.01 11.32
CA LYS A 213 1.06 14.33 11.95
C LYS A 213 -0.15 15.14 11.51
N LEU A 214 -1.04 15.42 12.46
CA LEU A 214 -2.19 16.29 12.30
C LEU A 214 -1.76 17.72 12.64
N ASN A 215 -1.16 18.41 11.66
CA ASN A 215 -0.58 19.74 11.83
C ASN A 215 -1.60 20.88 11.64
N GLY A 216 -2.61 20.65 10.79
CA GLY A 216 -3.66 21.62 10.51
C GLY A 216 -4.82 21.56 11.49
N GLU A 217 -5.40 22.72 11.80
CA GLU A 217 -6.65 22.84 12.53
C GLU A 217 -7.78 22.13 11.76
N GLY A 218 -8.64 21.39 12.49
CA GLY A 218 -9.75 20.64 11.92
C GLY A 218 -9.33 19.39 11.13
N SER A 219 -8.04 19.05 11.08
CA SER A 219 -7.59 17.82 10.40
C SER A 219 -8.07 16.56 11.11
N SER A 220 -8.29 15.49 10.34
CA SER A 220 -8.75 14.22 10.90
C SER A 220 -8.13 12.99 10.24
N ALA A 221 -7.94 11.93 11.01
CA ALA A 221 -7.41 10.66 10.54
C ALA A 221 -8.21 9.47 11.08
N ARG A 222 -8.50 8.50 10.22
CA ARG A 222 -9.01 7.17 10.60
C ARG A 222 -8.08 6.10 10.05
N ILE A 223 -7.43 5.37 10.92
CA ILE A 223 -6.45 4.34 10.59
C ILE A 223 -6.99 3.00 11.04
N ILE A 224 -7.28 2.11 10.09
CA ILE A 224 -7.65 0.72 10.37
C ILE A 224 -6.53 -0.17 9.86
N SER A 225 -5.91 -0.95 10.73
CA SER A 225 -4.99 -2.02 10.36
C SER A 225 -5.59 -3.36 10.75
N ARG A 226 -5.65 -4.27 9.78
CA ARG A 226 -6.09 -5.65 9.99
C ARG A 226 -4.98 -6.60 9.57
N SER A 227 -4.55 -7.48 10.47
CA SER A 227 -3.45 -8.39 10.18
C SER A 227 -3.72 -9.84 10.57
N VAL A 228 -3.13 -10.76 9.82
CA VAL A 228 -3.18 -12.19 10.10
C VAL A 228 -1.77 -12.77 10.02
N ALA A 229 -1.32 -13.44 11.07
CA ALA A 229 -0.03 -14.11 11.11
C ALA A 229 -0.20 -15.62 11.35
N LYS A 230 0.36 -16.43 10.45
CA LYS A 230 0.30 -17.90 10.46
C LYS A 230 1.71 -18.53 10.46
N GLY A 231 1.82 -19.81 10.81
CA GLY A 231 3.08 -20.56 10.81
C GLY A 231 4.01 -20.14 11.95
N THR A 232 5.21 -19.66 11.60
CA THR A 232 6.22 -19.12 12.52
C THR A 232 6.50 -17.64 12.25
N SER A 233 5.59 -16.96 11.53
CA SER A 233 5.81 -15.60 11.05
C SER A 233 5.78 -14.58 12.18
N ASN A 234 6.39 -13.41 11.94
CA ASN A 234 6.44 -12.32 12.91
C ASN A 234 5.97 -11.01 12.27
N GLN A 235 5.04 -10.33 12.93
CA GLN A 235 4.52 -9.03 12.54
C GLN A 235 4.73 -8.01 13.65
N ILE A 236 5.15 -6.81 13.27
CA ILE A 236 5.27 -5.65 14.13
C ILE A 236 4.58 -4.47 13.47
N PHE A 237 3.57 -3.90 14.12
CA PHE A 237 2.90 -2.68 13.68
C PHE A 237 3.11 -1.55 14.68
N HIS A 238 3.63 -0.42 14.19
CA HIS A 238 3.89 0.78 14.97
C HIS A 238 3.08 1.97 14.42
N PRO A 239 1.80 2.10 14.81
CA PRO A 239 1.01 3.28 14.48
C PRO A 239 1.36 4.42 15.45
N LYS A 240 1.72 5.57 14.89
CA LYS A 240 2.05 6.79 15.62
C LYS A 240 1.19 7.95 15.15
N ALA A 241 0.29 8.42 16.01
CA ALA A 241 -0.58 9.56 15.72
C ALA A 241 -0.18 10.77 16.58
N ILE A 242 0.14 11.89 15.93
CA ILE A 242 0.60 13.13 16.57
C ILE A 242 -0.39 14.26 16.26
N GLY A 243 -1.15 14.68 17.26
CA GLY A 243 -2.06 15.82 17.18
C GLY A 243 -1.36 17.10 17.58
N ASN A 244 -0.99 17.94 16.62
CA ASN A 244 -0.31 19.22 16.85
C ASN A 244 -1.27 20.42 16.84
N ASN A 245 -2.57 20.19 16.66
CA ASN A 245 -3.60 21.23 16.56
C ASN A 245 -4.96 20.71 17.08
N ALA A 246 -6.02 21.50 17.00
CA ALA A 246 -7.39 21.03 17.25
C ALA A 246 -7.80 20.02 16.15
N CYS A 247 -7.63 18.73 16.42
CA CYS A 247 -7.74 17.66 15.42
C CYS A 247 -8.32 16.38 16.03
N HIS A 248 -8.69 15.42 15.17
CA HIS A 248 -9.22 14.13 15.61
C HIS A 248 -8.51 12.95 14.93
N ALA A 249 -8.08 11.94 15.68
CA ALA A 249 -7.52 10.72 15.13
C ALA A 249 -8.12 9.48 15.82
N HIS A 250 -8.50 8.48 15.01
CA HIS A 250 -8.94 7.16 15.48
C HIS A 250 -8.07 6.08 14.85
N VAL A 251 -7.47 5.24 15.68
CA VAL A 251 -6.59 4.15 15.26
C VAL A 251 -7.16 2.83 15.79
N GLN A 252 -7.48 1.92 14.88
CA GLN A 252 -8.00 0.58 15.19
C GLN A 252 -7.06 -0.48 14.62
N CYS A 253 -6.56 -1.37 15.48
CA CYS A 253 -5.65 -2.44 15.11
C CYS A 253 -6.26 -3.79 15.50
N ASP A 254 -6.71 -4.56 14.51
CA ASP A 254 -7.24 -5.90 14.74
C ASP A 254 -6.31 -6.95 14.15
N SER A 255 -5.95 -7.97 14.93
CA SER A 255 -5.06 -9.01 14.47
C SER A 255 -5.52 -10.42 14.83
N ILE A 256 -5.33 -11.36 13.90
CA ILE A 256 -5.49 -12.79 14.11
C ILE A 256 -4.12 -13.48 14.15
N ILE A 257 -3.84 -14.20 15.23
CA ILE A 257 -2.65 -15.02 15.40
C ILE A 257 -3.00 -16.52 15.31
N MET A 258 -2.17 -17.26 14.58
CA MET A 258 -2.31 -18.70 14.36
C MET A 258 -0.96 -19.43 14.56
N ASP A 259 -1.02 -20.73 14.84
CA ASP A 259 0.13 -21.62 15.00
C ASP A 259 1.16 -21.12 16.05
N LYS A 260 2.39 -20.86 15.62
CA LYS A 260 3.52 -20.37 16.41
C LYS A 260 3.94 -18.96 15.96
N ALA A 261 3.05 -18.26 15.25
CA ALA A 261 3.33 -16.91 14.79
C ALA A 261 3.44 -15.94 15.99
N SER A 262 3.83 -14.71 15.72
CA SER A 262 3.92 -13.65 16.73
C SER A 262 3.49 -12.32 16.11
N ILE A 263 2.69 -11.56 16.86
CA ILE A 263 2.23 -10.24 16.46
C ILE A 263 2.48 -9.28 17.60
N SER A 264 3.06 -8.13 17.29
CA SER A 264 3.27 -7.01 18.22
C SER A 264 2.63 -5.75 17.65
N SER A 265 1.83 -5.07 18.46
CA SER A 265 1.31 -3.74 18.16
C SER A 265 1.89 -2.77 19.21
N ILE A 266 2.62 -1.76 18.74
CA ILE A 266 3.27 -0.76 19.60
C ILE A 266 2.74 0.62 19.20
N PRO A 267 1.56 1.00 19.72
CA PRO A 267 0.95 2.27 19.40
C PRO A 267 1.63 3.43 20.13
N GLU A 268 1.75 4.56 19.46
CA GLU A 268 2.17 5.83 20.04
C GLU A 268 1.13 6.91 19.73
N ILE A 269 0.61 7.56 20.77
CA ILE A 269 -0.31 8.69 20.63
C ILE A 269 0.28 9.91 21.34
N ASN A 270 0.38 11.03 20.63
CA ASN A 270 0.94 12.27 21.14
C ASN A 270 -0.04 13.42 20.90
N ALA A 271 -0.64 13.96 21.96
CA ALA A 271 -1.46 15.16 21.89
C ALA A 271 -0.66 16.37 22.36
N ASN A 272 -0.25 17.21 21.41
CA ASN A 272 0.51 18.44 21.66
C ASN A 272 -0.38 19.71 21.67
N HIS A 273 -1.70 19.53 21.54
CA HIS A 273 -2.69 20.59 21.60
C HIS A 273 -3.85 20.19 22.52
N ILE A 274 -4.41 21.14 23.26
CA ILE A 274 -5.46 20.87 24.28
C ILE A 274 -6.75 20.31 23.68
N ASP A 275 -7.06 20.72 22.45
CA ASP A 275 -8.24 20.27 21.71
C ASP A 275 -7.96 19.08 20.77
N ALA A 276 -6.77 18.46 20.85
CA ALA A 276 -6.49 17.25 20.07
C ALA A 276 -7.16 16.03 20.72
N GLN A 277 -7.92 15.27 19.94
CA GLN A 277 -8.55 14.02 20.36
C GLN A 277 -7.92 12.86 19.59
N ILE A 278 -7.21 11.98 20.29
CA ILE A 278 -6.54 10.82 19.68
C ILE A 278 -6.99 9.58 20.43
N ILE A 279 -7.60 8.65 19.70
CA ILE A 279 -8.16 7.41 20.24
C ILE A 279 -7.42 6.24 19.58
N HIS A 280 -7.03 5.26 20.39
CA HIS A 280 -6.43 4.03 19.91
C HIS A 280 -7.10 2.81 20.55
N GLU A 281 -7.39 1.82 19.72
CA GLU A 281 -7.96 0.54 20.07
C GLU A 281 -7.15 -0.58 19.40
N ALA A 282 -6.81 -1.63 20.14
CA ALA A 282 -6.11 -2.79 19.60
C ALA A 282 -6.64 -4.10 20.18
N ALA A 283 -6.78 -5.11 19.32
CA ALA A 283 -7.15 -6.47 19.68
C ALA A 283 -6.28 -7.48 18.93
N ILE A 284 -5.62 -8.38 19.66
CA ILE A 284 -4.92 -9.53 19.09
C ILE A 284 -5.62 -10.77 19.62
N GLY A 285 -6.16 -11.59 18.71
CA GLY A 285 -6.93 -12.77 19.05
C GLY A 285 -6.64 -13.94 18.13
N ARG A 286 -7.20 -15.11 18.47
CA ARG A 286 -7.21 -16.28 17.59
C ARG A 286 -8.49 -16.32 16.76
N ILE A 287 -8.53 -17.17 15.72
CA ILE A 287 -9.77 -17.47 15.00
C ILE A 287 -10.85 -17.94 15.99
N ASN A 288 -12.09 -17.53 15.75
CA ASN A 288 -13.23 -17.98 16.53
C ASN A 288 -13.58 -19.44 16.20
N ASP A 289 -13.27 -20.36 17.13
CA ASP A 289 -13.52 -21.80 16.99
C ASP A 289 -14.98 -22.12 16.64
N GLU A 290 -15.96 -21.35 17.14
CA GLU A 290 -17.39 -21.60 16.84
C GLU A 290 -17.74 -21.27 15.37
N GLN A 291 -17.15 -20.20 14.82
CA GLN A 291 -17.30 -19.87 13.41
C GLN A 291 -16.70 -20.96 12.53
N LEU A 292 -15.53 -21.46 12.91
CA LEU A 292 -14.83 -22.55 12.20
C LEU A 292 -15.64 -23.85 12.23
N ILE A 293 -16.14 -24.26 13.40
CA ILE A 293 -17.01 -25.44 13.52
C ILE A 293 -18.26 -25.29 12.65
N LYS A 294 -18.90 -24.11 12.66
CA LYS A 294 -20.11 -23.85 11.87
C LYS A 294 -19.86 -23.94 10.37
N LEU A 295 -18.75 -23.41 9.86
CA LEU A 295 -18.41 -23.53 8.44
C LEU A 295 -18.15 -24.99 8.04
N ARG A 296 -17.51 -25.76 8.93
CA ARG A 296 -17.30 -27.20 8.73
C ARG A 296 -18.60 -28.00 8.69
N THR A 297 -19.64 -27.60 9.43
CA THR A 297 -20.96 -28.27 9.33
C THR A 297 -21.64 -28.03 7.98
N PHE A 298 -21.27 -26.97 7.25
CA PHE A 298 -21.69 -26.76 5.86
C PHE A 298 -20.88 -27.57 4.84
N GLY A 299 -19.97 -28.44 5.29
CA GLY A 299 -19.21 -29.35 4.44
C GLY A 299 -17.84 -28.83 4.00
N MET A 300 -17.41 -27.67 4.51
CA MET A 300 -16.06 -27.16 4.28
C MET A 300 -15.04 -27.98 5.07
N SER A 301 -13.86 -28.19 4.48
CA SER A 301 -12.68 -28.58 5.23
C SER A 301 -12.26 -27.48 6.21
N GLU A 302 -11.37 -27.83 7.15
CA GLU A 302 -10.85 -26.87 8.13
C GLU A 302 -10.06 -25.74 7.45
N GLU A 303 -9.22 -26.08 6.47
CA GLU A 303 -8.44 -25.10 5.69
C GLU A 303 -9.33 -24.16 4.88
N GLU A 304 -10.39 -24.67 4.25
CA GLU A 304 -11.37 -23.84 3.53
C GLU A 304 -12.13 -22.92 4.48
N ALA A 305 -12.54 -23.42 5.65
CA ALA A 305 -13.22 -22.61 6.65
C ALA A 305 -12.31 -21.50 7.21
N GLU A 306 -11.04 -21.81 7.50
CA GLU A 306 -10.02 -20.82 7.90
C GLU A 306 -9.87 -19.74 6.83
N ALA A 307 -9.71 -20.13 5.56
CA ALA A 307 -9.53 -19.20 4.46
C ALA A 307 -10.70 -18.22 4.33
N VAL A 308 -11.95 -18.71 4.45
CA VAL A 308 -13.16 -17.87 4.42
C VAL A 308 -13.16 -16.88 5.59
N ILE A 309 -12.81 -17.31 6.80
CA ILE A 309 -12.77 -16.41 7.98
C ILE A 309 -11.70 -15.34 7.78
N ILE A 310 -10.50 -15.72 7.34
CA ILE A 310 -9.37 -14.81 7.10
C ILE A 310 -9.72 -13.78 6.02
N GLU A 311 -10.30 -14.22 4.89
CA GLU A 311 -10.70 -13.35 3.80
C GLU A 311 -11.76 -12.32 4.25
N ASN A 312 -12.76 -12.76 5.02
CA ASN A 312 -13.77 -11.85 5.58
C ASN A 312 -13.19 -10.92 6.65
N PHE A 313 -12.23 -11.37 7.45
CA PHE A 313 -11.58 -10.54 8.45
C PHE A 313 -10.75 -9.42 7.80
N LEU A 314 -10.02 -9.72 6.74
CA LEU A 314 -9.20 -8.74 6.03
C LEU A 314 -10.04 -7.76 5.18
N ASN A 315 -11.33 -8.00 4.91
CA ASN A 315 -12.19 -7.17 4.06
C ASN A 315 -13.17 -6.27 4.81
#